data_AF-A0A7W1D8K1-F1
#
_entry.id   AF-A0A7W1D8K1-F1
#
_cell.length_a   1.000
_cell.length_b   1.000
_cell.length_c   1.000
_cell.angle_alpha   90.00
_cell.angle_beta   90.00
_cell.angle_gamma   90.00
#
_symmetry.space_group_name_H-M   'P 1'
#
loop_
_entity.id
_entity.type
_entity.pdbx_description
1 polymer ?
#
loop_
_entity_poly.entity_id
_entity_poly.type
_entity_poly.pdbx_seq_one_letter_code
_entity_poly.pdbx_strand_id
1 'polypeptide(L)'
;MGSRAPTPGGGAAAALAVAMAASLTAMAARFAGDRLERGPEIIARADRLRLSVAPLAEADARAYAEVLAAGALPREPHPEERRTAVRSALSAAADIPLAIAEAAAEVADLAGKVAVQGNPNLRGDAAAGALLAEAGARAAATLVNINLGDSDDGRRHLANEFATAATNGALRAVDHGT
;
A
#
# COMPACT_ATOMS: atom_id res chain seq x y z
N MET A 1 -10.16 -12.54 -5.03
CA MET A 1 -8.93 -13.33 -5.21
C MET A 1 -9.29 -14.74 -5.67
N GLY A 2 -8.69 -15.23 -6.75
CA GLY A 2 -8.78 -16.67 -7.11
C GLY A 2 -9.92 -17.11 -8.03
N SER A 3 -10.66 -16.20 -8.68
CA SER A 3 -11.66 -16.54 -9.71
C SER A 3 -11.17 -16.13 -11.11
N ARG A 4 -11.75 -16.73 -12.17
CA ARG A 4 -11.47 -16.35 -13.57
C ARG A 4 -12.13 -15.02 -13.99
N ALA A 5 -12.89 -14.39 -13.10
CA ALA A 5 -13.51 -13.09 -13.33
C ALA A 5 -12.54 -11.96 -12.91
N PRO A 6 -12.54 -10.81 -13.58
CA PRO A 6 -11.78 -9.64 -13.15
C PRO A 6 -12.36 -9.14 -11.82
N THR A 7 -11.83 -9.66 -10.72
CA THR A 7 -12.24 -9.42 -9.32
C THR A 7 -10.95 -9.08 -8.56
N PRO A 8 -11.01 -8.44 -7.37
CA PRO A 8 -9.87 -7.71 -6.80
C PRO A 8 -8.57 -8.53 -6.81
N GLY A 9 -7.58 -7.98 -7.50
CA GLY A 9 -6.27 -8.59 -7.78
C GLY A 9 -5.20 -8.10 -6.81
N GLY A 10 -3.99 -7.86 -7.30
CA GLY A 10 -2.85 -7.48 -6.45
C GLY A 10 -3.05 -6.20 -5.62
N GLY A 11 -3.73 -5.18 -6.14
CA GLY A 11 -3.88 -3.89 -5.45
C GLY A 11 -4.76 -3.99 -4.22
N ALA A 12 -5.88 -4.72 -4.32
CA ALA A 12 -6.70 -5.03 -3.15
C ALA A 12 -5.99 -5.88 -2.09
N ALA A 13 -5.15 -6.85 -2.49
CA ALA A 13 -4.32 -7.60 -1.54
C ALA A 13 -3.36 -6.67 -0.80
N ALA A 14 -2.68 -5.79 -1.55
CA ALA A 14 -1.76 -4.80 -0.98
C ALA A 14 -2.48 -3.87 0.01
N ALA A 15 -3.62 -3.29 -0.37
CA ALA A 15 -4.41 -2.42 0.51
C ALA A 15 -4.83 -3.13 1.80
N LEU A 16 -5.31 -4.37 1.72
CA LEU A 16 -5.71 -5.14 2.89
C LEU A 16 -4.52 -5.52 3.77
N ALA A 17 -3.37 -5.88 3.18
CA ALA A 17 -2.14 -6.12 3.92
C ALA A 17 -1.71 -4.89 4.73
N VAL A 18 -1.77 -3.70 4.13
CA VAL A 18 -1.44 -2.44 4.79
C VAL A 18 -2.47 -2.08 5.87
N ALA A 19 -3.76 -2.36 5.65
CA ALA A 19 -4.79 -2.16 6.67
C ALA A 19 -4.55 -3.06 7.90
N MET A 20 -4.19 -4.33 7.67
CA MET A 20 -3.83 -5.27 8.75
C MET A 20 -2.56 -4.80 9.47
N ALA A 21 -1.54 -4.35 8.74
CA ALA A 21 -0.32 -3.79 9.29
C ALA A 21 -0.59 -2.59 10.21
N ALA A 22 -1.44 -1.66 9.76
CA ALA A 22 -1.84 -0.49 10.54
C ALA A 22 -2.62 -0.91 11.81
N SER A 23 -3.46 -1.93 11.71
CA SER A 23 -4.19 -2.49 12.86
C SER A 23 -3.27 -3.10 13.91
N LEU A 24 -2.29 -3.92 13.50
CA LEU A 24 -1.31 -4.50 14.41
C LEU A 24 -0.45 -3.42 15.07
N THR A 25 -0.03 -2.42 14.29
CA THR A 25 0.75 -1.28 14.78
C THR A 25 -0.02 -0.49 15.84
N ALA A 26 -1.29 -0.14 15.56
CA ALA A 26 -2.14 0.58 16.51
C ALA A 26 -2.38 -0.23 17.79
N MET A 27 -2.61 -1.55 17.66
CA MET A 27 -2.78 -2.46 18.80
C MET A 27 -1.51 -2.49 19.66
N ALA A 28 -0.35 -2.79 19.08
CA ALA A 28 0.92 -2.84 19.80
C ALA A 28 1.27 -1.49 20.47
N ALA A 29 0.99 -0.37 19.80
CA ALA A 29 1.17 0.97 20.36
C ALA A 29 0.27 1.23 21.58
N ARG A 30 -0.99 0.78 21.57
CA ARG A 30 -1.91 0.91 22.73
C ARG A 30 -1.40 0.16 23.97
N PHE A 31 -0.71 -0.96 23.78
CA PHE A 31 -0.12 -1.74 24.89
C PHE A 31 1.25 -1.23 25.34
N ALA A 32 1.81 -0.17 24.73
CA ALA A 32 3.11 0.37 25.09
C ALA A 32 3.08 1.30 26.32
N GLY A 33 1.95 1.91 26.64
CA GLY A 33 1.85 2.91 27.71
C GLY A 33 2.83 4.06 27.52
N ASP A 34 3.42 4.57 28.61
CA ASP A 34 4.34 5.72 28.60
C ASP A 34 5.73 5.42 28.00
N ARG A 35 5.99 4.17 27.57
CA ARG A 35 7.27 3.79 26.94
C ARG A 35 7.40 4.32 25.51
N LEU A 36 6.27 4.45 24.82
CA LEU A 36 6.23 4.88 23.44
C LEU A 36 6.12 6.40 23.40
N GLU A 37 7.20 7.04 22.96
CA GLU A 37 7.22 8.49 22.75
C GLU A 37 6.12 8.87 21.75
N ARG A 38 5.31 9.88 22.09
CA ARG A 38 4.18 10.33 21.26
C ARG A 38 3.18 9.21 20.94
N GLY A 39 3.04 8.23 21.83
CA GLY A 39 2.15 7.07 21.69
C GLY A 39 0.72 7.41 21.22
N PRO A 40 0.01 8.38 21.81
CA PRO A 40 -1.33 8.79 21.36
C PRO A 40 -1.40 9.20 19.89
N GLU A 41 -0.35 9.87 19.39
CA GLU A 41 -0.30 10.35 18.00
C GLU A 41 0.01 9.21 17.03
N ILE A 42 0.89 8.28 17.42
CA ILE A 42 1.15 7.05 16.66
C ILE A 42 -0.12 6.21 16.53
N ILE A 43 -0.85 6.01 17.63
CA ILE A 43 -2.12 5.27 17.64
C ILE A 43 -3.13 5.94 16.72
N ALA A 44 -3.35 7.25 16.89
CA ALA A 44 -4.30 8.00 16.08
C ALA A 44 -3.91 8.02 14.59
N ARG A 45 -2.61 8.04 14.27
CA ARG A 45 -2.17 7.99 12.87
C ARG A 45 -2.35 6.59 12.27
N ALA A 46 -1.96 5.53 12.98
CA ALA A 46 -2.15 4.16 12.53
C ALA A 46 -3.64 3.83 12.31
N ASP A 47 -4.53 4.27 13.21
CA ASP A 47 -5.98 4.10 13.02
C ASP A 47 -6.51 4.87 11.81
N ARG A 48 -6.05 6.10 11.57
CA ARG A 48 -6.43 6.86 10.37
C ARG A 48 -5.95 6.17 9.10
N LEU A 49 -4.71 5.68 9.08
CA LEU A 49 -4.15 4.96 7.92
C LEU A 49 -4.92 3.66 7.64
N ARG A 50 -5.28 2.91 8.68
CA ARG A 50 -6.13 1.71 8.57
C ARG A 50 -7.47 2.03 7.89
N LEU A 51 -8.13 3.11 8.32
CA LEU A 51 -9.42 3.52 7.79
C LEU A 51 -9.32 4.13 6.38
N SER A 52 -8.19 4.77 6.04
CA SER A 52 -8.00 5.37 4.71
C SER A 52 -7.57 4.36 3.66
N VAL A 53 -6.78 3.34 4.03
CA VAL A 53 -6.22 2.38 3.06
C VAL A 53 -7.21 1.26 2.73
N ALA A 54 -8.08 0.85 3.66
CA ALA A 54 -9.04 -0.23 3.42
C ALA A 54 -10.00 0.04 2.23
N PRO A 55 -10.57 1.26 2.07
CA PRO A 55 -11.38 1.60 0.90
C PRO A 55 -10.63 1.57 -0.44
N LEU A 56 -9.29 1.65 -0.43
CA LEU A 56 -8.49 1.61 -1.66
C LEU A 56 -8.56 0.24 -2.35
N ALA A 57 -8.89 -0.84 -1.63
CA ALA A 57 -9.10 -2.14 -2.24
C ALA A 57 -10.24 -2.14 -3.26
N GLU A 58 -11.36 -1.50 -2.92
CA GLU A 58 -12.51 -1.35 -3.83
C GLU A 58 -12.23 -0.28 -4.90
N ALA A 59 -11.49 0.78 -4.54
CA ALA A 59 -11.08 1.80 -5.52
C ALA A 59 -10.18 1.21 -6.62
N ASP A 60 -9.25 0.33 -6.27
CA ASP A 60 -8.37 -0.37 -7.21
C ASP A 60 -9.17 -1.24 -8.18
N ALA A 61 -10.14 -2.01 -7.66
CA ALA A 61 -11.01 -2.84 -8.48
C ALA A 61 -11.83 -2.01 -9.48
N ARG A 62 -12.39 -0.87 -9.04
CA ARG A 62 -13.14 0.04 -9.92
C ARG A 62 -12.24 0.70 -10.96
N ALA A 63 -11.06 1.17 -10.57
CA ALA A 63 -10.11 1.77 -11.51
C ALA A 63 -9.66 0.77 -12.58
N TYR A 64 -9.46 -0.50 -12.21
CA TYR A 64 -9.14 -1.55 -13.17
C TYR A 64 -10.31 -1.88 -14.10
N ALA A 65 -11.56 -1.83 -13.61
CA ALA A 65 -12.73 -2.01 -14.46
C ALA A 65 -12.80 -0.96 -15.58
N GLU A 66 -12.41 0.30 -15.31
CA GLU A 66 -12.31 1.34 -16.33
C GLU A 66 -11.23 1.04 -17.38
N VAL A 67 -10.10 0.48 -16.97
CA VAL A 67 -9.05 0.00 -17.89
C VAL A 67 -9.60 -1.09 -18.82
N LEU A 68 -10.37 -2.03 -18.27
CA LEU A 68 -11.01 -3.09 -19.06
C LEU A 68 -12.04 -2.51 -20.04
N ALA A 69 -12.86 -1.55 -19.60
CA ALA A 69 -13.84 -0.88 -20.45
C ALA A 69 -13.16 -0.13 -21.61
N ALA A 70 -12.08 0.62 -21.34
CA ALA A 70 -11.29 1.27 -22.38
C ALA A 70 -10.66 0.25 -23.34
N GLY A 71 -10.20 -0.90 -22.82
CA GLY A 71 -9.67 -1.99 -23.61
C GLY A 71 -10.69 -2.68 -24.51
N ALA A 72 -11.97 -2.66 -24.12
CA ALA A 72 -13.09 -3.26 -24.85
C ALA A 72 -13.62 -2.40 -26.02
N LEU A 73 -13.16 -1.14 -26.15
CA LEU A 73 -13.50 -0.31 -27.31
C LEU A 73 -13.10 -1.02 -28.62
N PRO A 74 -13.85 -0.79 -29.72
CA PRO A 74 -13.53 -1.36 -31.03
C PRO A 74 -12.11 -1.00 -31.48
N ARG A 75 -11.44 -1.94 -32.17
CA ARG A 75 -10.11 -1.72 -32.74
C ARG A 75 -10.15 -0.91 -34.05
N GLU A 76 -11.31 -0.88 -34.69
CA GLU A 76 -11.57 -0.15 -35.93
C GLU A 76 -12.89 0.64 -35.79
N PRO A 77 -13.04 1.77 -36.50
CA PRO A 77 -12.07 2.38 -37.42
C PRO A 77 -11.02 3.28 -36.74
N HIS A 78 -11.12 3.52 -35.42
CA HIS A 78 -10.27 4.48 -34.70
C HIS A 78 -9.33 3.81 -33.67
N PRO A 79 -8.29 3.07 -34.10
CA PRO A 79 -7.38 2.36 -33.19
C PRO A 79 -6.58 3.28 -32.27
N GLU A 80 -6.32 4.52 -32.65
CA GLU A 80 -5.59 5.50 -31.83
C GLU A 80 -6.43 6.06 -30.67
N GLU A 81 -7.74 6.26 -30.88
CA GLU A 81 -8.65 6.71 -29.82
C GLU A 81 -8.74 5.66 -28.72
N ARG A 82 -8.91 4.39 -29.10
CA ARG A 82 -8.85 3.27 -28.17
C ARG A 82 -7.52 3.22 -27.40
N ARG A 83 -6.38 3.34 -28.10
CA ARG A 83 -5.06 3.32 -27.46
C ARG A 83 -4.89 4.47 -26.47
N THR A 84 -5.40 5.66 -26.80
CA THR A 84 -5.37 6.83 -25.93
C THR A 84 -6.26 6.64 -24.70
N ALA A 85 -7.47 6.12 -24.86
CA ALA A 85 -8.36 5.80 -23.76
C ALA A 85 -7.73 4.80 -22.78
N VAL A 86 -7.12 3.73 -23.29
CA VAL A 86 -6.43 2.73 -22.45
C VAL A 86 -5.25 3.35 -21.69
N ARG A 87 -4.39 4.14 -22.35
CA ARG A 87 -3.28 4.82 -21.66
C ARG A 87 -3.77 5.78 -20.58
N SER A 88 -4.84 6.53 -20.85
CA SER A 88 -5.44 7.44 -19.87
C SER A 88 -6.01 6.69 -18.67
N ALA A 89 -6.73 5.59 -18.91
CA ALA A 89 -7.31 4.77 -17.85
C ALA A 89 -6.21 4.12 -16.99
N LEU A 90 -5.15 3.60 -17.61
CA LEU A 90 -3.99 3.04 -16.89
C LEU A 90 -3.27 4.09 -16.04
N SER A 91 -3.04 5.28 -16.61
CA SER A 91 -2.43 6.39 -15.88
C SER A 91 -3.25 6.81 -14.67
N ALA A 92 -4.58 6.91 -14.79
CA ALA A 92 -5.46 7.20 -13.66
C ALA A 92 -5.49 6.04 -12.65
N ALA A 93 -5.50 4.79 -13.13
CA ALA A 93 -5.48 3.61 -12.25
C ALA A 93 -4.17 3.49 -11.45
N ALA A 94 -3.08 4.13 -11.86
CA ALA A 94 -1.82 4.15 -11.11
C ALA A 94 -1.89 4.98 -9.81
N ASP A 95 -2.85 5.91 -9.67
CA ASP A 95 -2.95 6.76 -8.47
C ASP A 95 -3.34 5.95 -7.23
N ILE A 96 -4.16 4.91 -7.39
CA ILE A 96 -4.61 4.06 -6.27
C ILE A 96 -3.46 3.26 -5.65
N PRO A 97 -2.67 2.46 -6.40
CA PRO A 97 -1.52 1.76 -5.83
C PRO A 97 -0.43 2.73 -5.34
N LEU A 98 -0.30 3.93 -5.91
CA LEU A 98 0.60 4.94 -5.35
C LEU A 98 0.19 5.35 -3.93
N ALA A 99 -1.09 5.64 -3.71
CA ALA A 99 -1.63 5.97 -2.39
C ALA A 99 -1.49 4.80 -1.39
N ILE A 100 -1.63 3.55 -1.87
CA ILE A 100 -1.36 2.37 -1.04
C ILE A 100 0.11 2.31 -0.63
N ALA A 101 1.05 2.55 -1.57
CA ALA A 101 2.48 2.53 -1.28
C ALA A 101 2.89 3.62 -0.27
N GLU A 102 2.36 4.83 -0.41
CA GLU A 102 2.58 5.93 0.54
C GLU A 102 2.11 5.57 1.95
N ALA A 103 0.86 5.10 2.08
CA ALA A 103 0.30 4.68 3.37
C ALA A 103 1.12 3.53 3.99
N ALA A 104 1.56 2.59 3.16
CA ALA A 104 2.37 1.45 3.58
C ALA A 104 3.74 1.89 4.15
N ALA A 105 4.42 2.82 3.47
CA ALA A 105 5.69 3.36 3.95
C ALA A 105 5.55 4.01 5.33
N GLU A 106 4.48 4.77 5.53
CA GLU A 106 4.21 5.40 6.82
C GLU A 106 3.86 4.37 7.91
N VAL A 107 3.03 3.37 7.60
CA VAL A 107 2.72 2.29 8.56
C VAL A 107 3.99 1.54 8.96
N ALA A 108 4.88 1.22 8.02
CA ALA A 108 6.15 0.55 8.31
C ALA A 108 7.06 1.41 9.22
N ASP A 109 7.10 2.72 9.02
CA ASP A 109 7.84 3.64 9.90
C ASP A 109 7.27 3.66 11.33
N LEU A 110 5.94 3.75 11.46
CA LEU A 110 5.27 3.70 12.76
C LEU A 110 5.49 2.35 13.45
N ALA A 111 5.36 1.24 12.72
CA ALA A 111 5.60 -0.10 13.23
C ALA A 111 7.03 -0.29 13.72
N GLY A 112 8.03 0.24 12.99
CA GLY A 112 9.43 0.26 13.43
C GLY A 112 9.64 1.01 14.75
N LYS A 113 9.02 2.20 14.91
CA LYS A 113 9.08 2.95 16.18
C LYS A 113 8.46 2.16 17.33
N VAL A 114 7.31 1.53 17.10
CA VAL A 114 6.61 0.71 18.10
C VAL A 114 7.44 -0.52 18.48
N ALA A 115 8.11 -1.18 17.54
CA ALA A 115 8.98 -2.32 17.83
C ALA A 115 10.18 -1.93 18.71
N VAL A 116 10.79 -0.77 18.45
CA VAL A 116 11.96 -0.27 19.19
C VAL A 116 11.60 0.20 20.60
N GLN A 117 10.58 1.05 20.70
CA GLN A 117 10.29 1.81 21.92
C GLN A 117 9.13 1.23 22.74
N GLY A 118 8.28 0.43 22.10
CA GLY A 118 7.01 -0.03 22.68
C GLY A 118 7.15 -1.16 23.69
N ASN A 119 6.05 -1.89 23.88
CA ASN A 119 6.01 -3.01 24.80
C ASN A 119 6.84 -4.19 24.26
N PRO A 120 7.88 -4.67 24.97
CA PRO A 120 8.70 -5.79 24.52
C PRO A 120 7.91 -7.06 24.21
N ASN A 121 6.79 -7.30 24.92
CA ASN A 121 5.94 -8.48 24.71
C ASN A 121 5.14 -8.42 23.41
N LEU A 122 5.05 -7.25 22.76
CA LEU A 122 4.28 -6.99 21.55
C LEU A 122 5.20 -6.70 20.35
N ARG A 123 6.53 -6.91 20.50
CA ARG A 123 7.50 -6.69 19.43
C ARG A 123 7.23 -7.56 18.20
N GLY A 124 6.80 -8.81 18.41
CA GLY A 124 6.40 -9.71 17.33
C GLY A 124 5.24 -9.14 16.49
N ASP A 125 4.23 -8.55 17.14
CA ASP A 125 3.11 -7.91 16.44
C ASP A 125 3.54 -6.66 15.68
N ALA A 126 4.43 -5.84 16.27
CA ALA A 126 4.97 -4.66 15.60
C ALA A 126 5.84 -5.04 14.38
N ALA A 127 6.69 -6.07 14.50
CA ALA A 127 7.49 -6.59 13.39
C ALA A 127 6.61 -7.20 12.29
N ALA A 128 5.58 -7.98 12.66
CA ALA A 128 4.61 -8.50 11.70
C ALA A 128 3.86 -7.36 10.97
N GLY A 129 3.49 -6.31 11.69
CA GLY A 129 2.91 -5.09 11.09
C GLY A 129 3.86 -4.45 10.07
N ALA A 130 5.14 -4.27 10.43
CA ALA A 130 6.11 -3.66 9.54
C ALA A 130 6.36 -4.49 8.25
N LEU A 131 6.45 -5.82 8.38
CA LEU A 131 6.66 -6.72 7.23
C LEU A 131 5.45 -6.75 6.29
N LEU A 132 4.23 -6.74 6.84
CA LEU A 132 3.01 -6.64 6.03
C LEU A 132 2.93 -5.30 5.29
N ALA A 133 3.32 -4.21 5.95
CA ALA A 133 3.40 -2.90 5.32
C ALA A 133 4.45 -2.87 4.20
N GLU A 134 5.65 -3.42 4.43
CA GLU A 134 6.67 -3.54 3.38
C GLU A 134 6.15 -4.34 2.17
N ALA A 135 5.55 -5.51 2.40
CA ALA A 135 5.01 -6.34 1.33
C ALA A 135 3.93 -5.58 0.54
N GLY A 136 3.04 -4.86 1.25
CA GLY A 136 2.04 -3.99 0.64
C GLY A 136 2.65 -2.87 -0.20
N ALA A 137 3.68 -2.18 0.31
CA ALA A 137 4.35 -1.10 -0.40
C ALA A 137 5.00 -1.58 -1.70
N ARG A 138 5.73 -2.70 -1.65
CA ARG A 138 6.42 -3.29 -2.80
C ARG A 138 5.45 -3.82 -3.84
N ALA A 139 4.37 -4.47 -3.41
CA ALA A 139 3.30 -4.92 -4.29
C ALA A 139 2.64 -3.73 -5.01
N ALA A 140 2.31 -2.67 -4.26
CA ALA A 140 1.67 -1.49 -4.81
C ALA A 140 2.60 -0.72 -5.77
N ALA A 141 3.88 -0.55 -5.43
CA ALA A 141 4.87 0.04 -6.33
C ALA A 141 5.05 -0.76 -7.62
N THR A 142 4.97 -2.10 -7.55
CA THR A 142 4.98 -2.94 -8.75
C THR A 142 3.79 -2.64 -9.66
N LEU A 143 2.59 -2.44 -9.09
CA LEU A 143 1.39 -2.11 -9.86
C LEU A 143 1.44 -0.72 -10.47
N VAL A 144 1.99 0.28 -9.76
CA VAL A 144 2.26 1.62 -10.32
C VAL A 144 3.14 1.49 -11.57
N ASN A 145 4.24 0.74 -11.47
CA ASN A 145 5.15 0.54 -12.59
C ASN A 145 4.49 -0.22 -13.76
N ILE A 146 3.65 -1.22 -13.49
CA ILE A 146 2.90 -1.95 -14.53
C ILE A 146 1.92 -1.02 -15.25
N ASN A 147 1.17 -0.21 -14.51
CA ASN A 147 0.16 0.68 -15.10
C ASN A 147 0.82 1.80 -15.92
N LEU A 148 1.96 2.33 -15.48
CA LEU A 148 2.66 3.42 -16.15
C LEU A 148 3.65 2.94 -17.23
N GLY A 149 4.02 1.66 -17.23
CA GLY A 149 4.93 1.06 -18.21
C GLY A 149 6.26 1.82 -18.31
N ASP A 150 6.71 2.08 -19.54
CA ASP A 150 7.95 2.79 -19.83
C ASP A 150 7.80 4.32 -19.86
N SER A 151 6.68 4.87 -19.38
CA SER A 151 6.54 6.32 -19.31
C SER A 151 7.54 6.95 -18.34
N ASP A 152 8.05 8.13 -18.69
CA ASP A 152 8.84 9.00 -17.82
C ASP A 152 7.92 9.76 -16.85
N ASP A 153 7.23 9.00 -16.00
CA ASP A 153 6.26 9.51 -15.04
C ASP A 153 6.83 9.44 -13.62
N GLY A 154 6.94 10.59 -12.95
CA GLY A 154 7.53 10.72 -11.62
C GLY A 154 6.87 9.86 -10.54
N ARG A 155 5.60 9.46 -10.73
CA ARG A 155 4.90 8.54 -9.80
C ARG A 155 5.60 7.18 -9.68
N ARG A 156 6.31 6.73 -10.71
CA ARG A 156 7.13 5.52 -10.67
C ARG A 156 8.27 5.63 -9.66
N HIS A 157 8.99 6.76 -9.69
CA HIS A 157 10.08 7.03 -8.76
C HIS A 157 9.55 7.15 -7.32
N LEU A 158 8.50 7.94 -7.11
CA LEU A 158 7.83 8.08 -5.81
C LEU A 158 7.40 6.72 -5.22
N ALA A 159 6.78 5.86 -6.02
CA ALA A 159 6.34 4.54 -5.56
C ALA A 159 7.52 3.66 -5.11
N ASN A 160 8.65 3.71 -5.84
CA ASN A 160 9.86 2.98 -5.47
C ASN A 160 10.55 3.56 -4.22
N GLU A 161 10.48 4.87 -4.01
CA GLU A 161 10.94 5.52 -2.78
C GLU A 161 10.10 5.07 -1.57
N PHE A 162 8.78 5.03 -1.71
CA PHE A 162 7.90 4.51 -0.65
C PHE A 162 8.18 3.04 -0.34
N ALA A 163 8.36 2.20 -1.36
CA ALA A 163 8.75 0.80 -1.16
C ALA A 163 10.08 0.67 -0.40
N THR A 164 11.07 1.50 -0.75
CA THR A 164 12.37 1.53 -0.06
C THR A 164 12.25 2.00 1.38
N ALA A 165 11.47 3.05 1.63
CA ALA A 165 11.20 3.57 2.96
C ALA A 165 10.49 2.52 3.84
N ALA A 166 9.54 1.77 3.25
CA ALA A 166 8.86 0.68 3.95
C ALA A 166 9.82 -0.45 4.32
N THR A 167 10.73 -0.86 3.42
CA THR A 167 11.78 -1.85 3.72
C THR A 167 12.67 -1.37 4.88
N ASN A 168 13.09 -0.11 4.90
CA ASN A 168 13.87 0.44 6.02
C ASN A 168 13.08 0.42 7.35
N GLY A 169 11.77 0.68 7.29
CA GLY A 169 10.86 0.56 8.44
C GLY A 169 10.80 -0.88 8.97
N ALA A 170 10.65 -1.85 8.07
CA ALA A 170 10.61 -3.27 8.40
C ALA A 170 11.92 -3.80 8.98
N LEU A 171 13.07 -3.43 8.40
CA LEU A 171 14.39 -3.80 8.93
C LEU A 171 14.56 -3.32 10.38
N ARG A 172 14.23 -2.05 10.66
CA ARG A 172 14.24 -1.53 12.04
C ARG A 172 13.33 -2.33 12.98
N ALA A 173 12.17 -2.77 12.51
CA ALA A 173 11.25 -3.53 13.35
C ALA A 173 11.76 -4.95 13.65
N VAL A 174 12.36 -5.61 12.66
CA VAL A 174 12.86 -6.99 12.75
C VAL A 174 14.15 -7.08 13.55
N ASP A 175 15.11 -6.17 13.31
CA ASP A 175 16.41 -6.17 14.01
C ASP A 175 16.27 -5.97 15.53
N HIS A 176 15.13 -5.45 15.99
CA HIS A 176 14.78 -5.27 17.39
C HIS A 176 13.69 -6.22 17.90
N GLY A 177 13.16 -7.09 17.02
CA GLY A 177 12.04 -7.99 17.27
C GLY A 177 12.41 -9.46 17.55
N THR A 178 13.67 -9.85 17.32
CA THR A 178 14.25 -11.17 17.62
C THR A 178 15.30 -11.09 18.72
#